data_AF-A0AA96TP95-F1
#
_entry.id   AF-A0AA96TP95-F1
#
_cell.length_a   1.000
_cell.length_b   1.000
_cell.length_c   1.000
_cell.angle_alpha   90.00
_cell.angle_beta   90.00
_cell.angle_gamma   90.00
#
_symmetry.space_group_name_H-M   'P 1'
#
loop_
_entity.id
_entity.type
_entity.pdbx_description
1 polymer ?
#
loop_
_entity_poly.entity_id
_entity_poly.type
_entity_poly.pdbx_seq_one_letter_code
_entity_poly.pdbx_strand_id
1 'polypeptide(L)'
;MLGLVFLSACGQVETSGSANAANSDTQGIVQAKTASLSAATVGGLGQVLTDANGKTLYRFDKDIASPSVSKCYDDCAVKWPPALAPGGELEVQGVDKALVSTVDRTDGGKQLTIAGWPLYTFAQDAAAGDAKGQGVGGTWFASTVDGKKAGGGPVLATAVVPGLGTVLTNGAGNTVYRFDKDVASPSTSNCDADCVKKFPPVLTPADDISVQGVDKAALGVLVRPDGTKQVTAKGWPLYTSVDDKIPGDANSQGFKDAWFAAAPDGQKASENKELVLTTASVGNLGTVLTDKGGMTLYRFDKDTPDPSTSNCSGDCAVKWPPALVTSDSFEVQGVDKALVSTITRADGGKQLTVAGWPLYTFAEDKICGEAKGQGVGGTWFVSTPEGKKAGV
;
A
#
# COMPACT_ATOMS: atom_id res chain seq x y z
N MET A 1 -18.09 -49.67 69.52
CA MET A 1 -17.42 -50.96 69.26
C MET A 1 -16.17 -50.65 68.44
N LEU A 2 -15.00 -50.72 69.08
CA LEU A 2 -13.95 -51.75 68.80
C LEU A 2 -13.56 -51.77 67.31
N GLY A 3 -12.31 -51.54 66.89
CA GLY A 3 -11.08 -51.43 67.66
C GLY A 3 -9.89 -51.06 66.77
N LEU A 4 -8.84 -50.62 67.45
CA LEU A 4 -7.47 -50.42 66.99
C LEU A 4 -6.83 -51.77 66.58
N VAL A 5 -6.08 -51.81 65.48
CA VAL A 5 -4.87 -52.65 65.33
C VAL A 5 -3.85 -51.91 64.44
N PHE A 6 -2.65 -51.67 64.99
CA PHE A 6 -1.41 -51.32 64.29
C PHE A 6 -0.51 -52.56 64.22
N LEU A 7 0.34 -52.68 63.19
CA LEU A 7 1.73 -53.23 63.14
C LEU A 7 2.18 -53.26 61.65
N SER A 8 3.19 -52.48 61.19
CA SER A 8 4.66 -52.77 61.09
C SER A 8 4.99 -54.00 60.20
N ALA A 9 5.93 -54.07 59.23
CA ALA A 9 6.89 -53.19 58.54
C ALA A 9 7.56 -53.96 57.35
N CYS A 10 8.23 -53.20 56.47
CA CYS A 10 9.40 -53.50 55.60
C CYS A 10 9.35 -54.51 54.43
N GLY A 11 9.82 -54.05 53.25
CA GLY A 11 10.42 -54.89 52.19
C GLY A 11 10.43 -54.24 50.80
N GLN A 12 11.61 -54.05 50.22
CA GLN A 12 11.94 -53.27 49.01
C GLN A 12 11.24 -53.73 47.71
N VAL A 13 11.07 -52.79 46.77
CA VAL A 13 10.80 -53.09 45.35
C VAL A 13 11.66 -52.18 44.46
N GLU A 14 12.54 -52.80 43.66
CA GLU A 14 12.95 -52.27 42.37
C GLU A 14 12.07 -52.93 41.29
N THR A 15 11.49 -52.14 40.39
CA THR A 15 11.55 -52.30 38.91
C THR A 15 10.45 -51.51 38.20
N SER A 16 10.90 -50.84 37.12
CA SER A 16 10.22 -50.60 35.83
C SER A 16 8.87 -49.87 35.76
N GLY A 17 8.88 -48.75 35.01
CA GLY A 17 8.05 -48.64 33.81
C GLY A 17 6.85 -47.69 33.85
N SER A 18 7.07 -46.48 33.33
CA SER A 18 6.18 -45.60 32.55
C SER A 18 4.68 -45.50 32.89
N ALA A 19 4.22 -44.32 33.31
CA ALA A 19 3.76 -43.24 32.42
C ALA A 19 2.94 -42.17 33.19
N ASN A 20 3.24 -40.90 32.88
CA ASN A 20 2.38 -39.68 32.86
C ASN A 20 1.50 -39.35 34.07
N ALA A 21 1.42 -38.13 34.60
CA ALA A 21 1.89 -36.83 34.14
C ALA A 21 1.92 -35.90 35.38
N ALA A 22 2.94 -35.04 35.47
CA ALA A 22 2.91 -33.89 36.35
C ALA A 22 3.50 -32.68 35.61
N ASN A 23 2.61 -31.73 35.39
CA ASN A 23 2.80 -30.29 35.36
C ASN A 23 4.26 -29.78 35.41
N SER A 24 4.70 -29.11 34.34
CA SER A 24 5.92 -28.30 34.35
C SER A 24 5.73 -27.08 33.46
N ASP A 25 5.44 -25.97 34.13
CA ASP A 25 6.14 -24.69 34.02
C ASP A 25 6.94 -24.51 32.71
N THR A 26 6.27 -24.02 31.67
CA THR A 26 6.92 -23.56 30.45
C THR A 26 7.55 -22.20 30.72
N GLN A 27 8.83 -22.22 31.08
CA GLN A 27 9.71 -21.09 30.90
C GLN A 27 9.72 -20.71 29.41
N GLY A 28 9.33 -19.46 29.14
CA GLY A 28 9.38 -18.87 27.81
C GLY A 28 10.82 -18.83 27.29
N ILE A 29 11.10 -19.69 26.33
CA ILE A 29 12.23 -19.53 25.41
C ILE A 29 12.00 -18.23 24.64
N VAL A 30 12.69 -17.17 25.07
CA VAL A 30 12.91 -15.97 24.25
C VAL A 30 13.67 -16.42 23.01
N GLN A 31 12.99 -16.54 21.88
CA GLN A 31 13.64 -16.69 20.58
C GLN A 31 14.59 -15.51 20.40
N ALA A 32 15.89 -15.79 20.31
CA ALA A 32 16.86 -14.81 19.85
C ALA A 32 16.44 -14.36 18.45
N LYS A 33 16.23 -13.05 18.27
CA LYS A 33 15.88 -12.47 16.98
C LYS A 33 17.05 -12.74 16.02
N THR A 34 16.84 -13.60 15.03
CA THR A 34 17.82 -13.90 13.97
C THR A 34 18.13 -12.61 13.20
N ALA A 35 19.40 -12.45 12.78
CA ALA A 35 19.78 -11.34 11.92
C ALA A 35 19.00 -11.45 10.59
N SER A 36 18.22 -10.42 10.26
CA SER A 36 17.34 -10.40 9.10
C SER A 36 17.51 -9.14 8.26
N LEU A 37 17.25 -9.29 6.97
CA LEU A 37 17.05 -8.22 6.01
C LEU A 37 15.60 -8.32 5.52
N SER A 38 14.77 -7.36 5.88
CA SER A 38 13.32 -7.43 5.64
C SER A 38 12.83 -6.22 4.86
N ALA A 39 11.77 -6.41 4.07
CA ALA A 39 10.99 -5.31 3.54
C ALA A 39 9.95 -4.85 4.57
N ALA A 40 9.88 -3.54 4.83
CA ALA A 40 8.89 -2.95 5.70
C ALA A 40 8.40 -1.61 5.13
N THR A 41 7.15 -1.26 5.42
CA THR A 41 6.61 0.05 5.08
C THR A 41 7.03 1.07 6.13
N VAL A 42 7.76 2.09 5.70
CA VAL A 42 8.13 3.24 6.54
C VAL A 42 7.33 4.47 6.10
N GLY A 43 6.76 5.17 7.08
CA GLY A 43 5.89 6.33 6.84
C GLY A 43 6.58 7.38 5.97
N GLY A 44 5.91 7.79 4.88
CA GLY A 44 6.44 8.77 3.93
C GLY A 44 7.47 8.24 2.91
N LEU A 45 7.99 7.01 3.07
CA LEU A 45 9.00 6.43 2.17
C LEU A 45 8.50 5.20 1.40
N GLY A 46 7.37 4.62 1.82
CA GLY A 46 6.84 3.40 1.22
C GLY A 46 7.62 2.16 1.67
N GLN A 47 7.71 1.14 0.81
CA GLN A 47 8.41 -0.10 1.11
C GLN A 47 9.93 0.09 1.00
N VAL A 48 10.61 -0.07 2.13
CA VAL A 48 12.07 0.07 2.25
C VAL A 48 12.65 -1.16 2.94
N LEU A 49 13.99 -1.27 2.93
CA LEU A 49 14.71 -2.29 3.66
C LEU A 49 14.86 -1.91 5.13
N THR A 50 14.72 -2.90 6.01
CA THR A 50 15.01 -2.79 7.44
C THR A 50 15.88 -3.94 7.94
N ASP A 51 16.62 -3.70 9.02
CA ASP A 51 17.33 -4.76 9.75
C ASP A 51 16.40 -5.60 10.65
N ALA A 52 17.00 -6.55 11.38
CA ALA A 52 16.30 -7.39 12.36
C ALA A 52 15.53 -6.60 13.42
N ASN A 53 16.00 -5.40 13.79
CA ASN A 53 15.37 -4.55 14.79
C ASN A 53 14.31 -3.60 14.19
N GLY A 54 14.08 -3.66 12.87
CA GLY A 54 13.18 -2.76 12.15
C GLY A 54 13.79 -1.38 11.90
N LYS A 55 15.11 -1.21 12.03
CA LYS A 55 15.80 0.04 11.65
C LYS A 55 15.83 0.17 10.14
N THR A 56 15.49 1.35 9.64
CA THR A 56 15.58 1.66 8.21
C THR A 56 17.02 1.53 7.73
N LEU A 57 17.20 0.86 6.60
CA LEU A 57 18.49 0.74 5.93
C LEU A 57 18.62 1.76 4.81
N TYR A 58 19.82 2.30 4.67
CA TYR A 58 20.18 3.41 3.81
C TYR A 58 21.23 3.02 2.78
N ARG A 59 21.21 3.74 1.66
CA ARG A 59 22.26 3.76 0.64
C ARG A 59 22.89 5.14 0.54
N PHE A 60 24.17 5.17 0.16
CA PHE A 60 24.95 6.39 0.01
C PHE A 60 25.24 6.66 -1.47
N ASP A 61 24.90 7.85 -1.97
CA ASP A 61 25.08 8.19 -3.38
C ASP A 61 26.54 8.29 -3.84
N LYS A 62 27.49 8.40 -2.90
CA LYS A 62 28.92 8.37 -3.24
C LYS A 62 29.48 6.95 -3.35
N ASP A 63 28.72 5.94 -2.95
CA ASP A 63 29.11 4.54 -3.14
C ASP A 63 29.01 4.14 -4.61
N ILE A 64 29.66 3.03 -4.96
CA ILE A 64 29.63 2.46 -6.30
C ILE A 64 28.91 1.12 -6.20
N ALA A 65 27.91 0.88 -7.06
CA ALA A 65 27.15 -0.37 -7.04
C ALA A 65 27.81 -1.49 -7.88
N SER A 66 28.56 -1.12 -8.92
CA SER A 66 29.20 -2.06 -9.84
C SER A 66 30.58 -1.56 -10.29
N PRO A 67 31.69 -2.17 -9.83
CA PRO A 67 31.74 -3.14 -8.73
C PRO A 67 31.27 -2.49 -7.41
N SER A 68 30.69 -3.28 -6.52
CA SER A 68 30.22 -2.78 -5.23
C SER A 68 31.40 -2.27 -4.39
N VAL A 69 31.36 -1.00 -4.00
CA VAL A 69 32.40 -0.33 -3.20
C VAL A 69 31.75 0.71 -2.29
N SER A 70 31.95 0.56 -0.98
CA SER A 70 31.66 1.60 0.02
C SER A 70 32.69 2.74 -0.08
N LYS A 71 32.24 3.98 0.08
CA LYS A 71 33.07 5.18 0.31
C LYS A 71 32.90 5.74 1.72
N CYS A 72 32.07 5.10 2.56
CA CYS A 72 31.84 5.51 3.93
C CYS A 72 32.70 4.69 4.90
N TYR A 73 33.74 5.34 5.41
CA TYR A 73 34.69 4.81 6.40
C TYR A 73 34.96 5.85 7.49
N ASP A 74 35.64 5.44 8.56
CA ASP A 74 36.06 6.30 9.67
C ASP A 74 34.86 7.07 10.27
N ASP A 75 34.96 8.38 10.46
CA ASP A 75 33.89 9.24 11.00
C ASP A 75 32.55 9.12 10.25
N CYS A 76 32.59 8.77 8.96
CA CYS A 76 31.39 8.49 8.21
C CYS A 76 30.67 7.25 8.77
N ALA A 77 31.42 6.18 8.99
CA ALA A 77 30.89 4.91 9.51
C ALA A 77 30.42 5.02 10.97
N VAL A 78 30.89 6.01 11.74
CA VAL A 78 30.35 6.31 13.07
C VAL A 78 28.92 6.86 12.99
N LYS A 79 28.66 7.74 12.02
CA LYS A 79 27.32 8.33 11.81
C LYS A 79 26.39 7.41 11.03
N TRP A 80 26.96 6.59 10.16
CA TRP A 80 26.30 5.64 9.28
C TRP A 80 26.89 4.25 9.46
N PRO A 81 26.59 3.55 10.55
CA PRO A 81 27.16 2.23 10.79
C PRO A 81 26.81 1.27 9.65
N PRO A 82 27.80 0.55 9.08
CA PRO A 82 27.54 -0.39 8.00
C PRO A 82 26.64 -1.53 8.49
N ALA A 83 25.65 -1.91 7.69
CA ALA A 83 24.84 -3.09 7.95
C ALA A 83 25.66 -4.34 7.63
N LEU A 84 26.31 -4.90 8.64
CA LEU A 84 27.18 -6.06 8.47
C LEU A 84 26.38 -7.35 8.31
N ALA A 85 26.84 -8.21 7.40
CA ALA A 85 26.32 -9.55 7.23
C ALA A 85 26.64 -10.38 8.48
N PRO A 86 25.69 -11.20 8.96
CA PRO A 86 25.98 -12.12 10.04
C PRO A 86 27.02 -13.16 9.59
N GLY A 87 27.76 -13.72 10.55
CA GLY A 87 28.67 -14.85 10.28
C GLY A 87 27.95 -16.19 9.98
N GLY A 88 26.62 -16.20 9.97
CA GLY A 88 25.76 -17.35 9.72
C GLY A 88 24.71 -17.06 8.65
N GLU A 89 23.62 -17.82 8.64
CA GLU A 89 22.54 -17.65 7.66
C GLU A 89 21.81 -16.32 7.85
N LEU A 90 21.66 -15.56 6.76
CA LEU A 90 20.86 -14.33 6.72
C LEU A 90 19.42 -14.69 6.36
N GLU A 91 18.49 -14.32 7.23
CA GLU A 91 17.08 -14.42 6.90
C GLU A 91 16.66 -13.23 6.02
N VAL A 92 16.02 -13.50 4.89
CA VAL A 92 15.56 -12.45 3.96
C VAL A 92 14.06 -12.58 3.77
N GLN A 93 13.31 -11.51 4.06
CA GLN A 93 11.85 -11.48 4.01
C GLN A 93 11.34 -10.33 3.12
N GLY A 94 10.48 -10.65 2.14
CA GLY A 94 9.86 -9.62 1.28
C GLY A 94 10.83 -8.91 0.31
N VAL A 95 12.02 -9.48 0.10
CA VAL A 95 13.07 -8.96 -0.79
C VAL A 95 13.48 -10.08 -1.73
N ASP A 96 13.76 -9.76 -2.99
CA ASP A 96 14.33 -10.71 -3.93
C ASP A 96 15.76 -11.09 -3.49
N LYS A 97 15.95 -12.35 -3.07
CA LYS A 97 17.24 -12.88 -2.62
C LYS A 97 18.33 -12.77 -3.68
N ALA A 98 17.99 -12.74 -4.96
CA ALA A 98 18.97 -12.60 -6.05
C ALA A 98 19.64 -11.22 -6.08
N LEU A 99 19.00 -10.21 -5.48
CA LEU A 99 19.55 -8.86 -5.37
C LEU A 99 20.44 -8.67 -4.14
N VAL A 100 20.35 -9.57 -3.16
CA VAL A 100 21.09 -9.46 -1.90
C VAL A 100 22.47 -10.07 -2.05
N SER A 101 23.50 -9.33 -1.66
CA SER A 101 24.88 -9.81 -1.68
C SER A 101 25.69 -9.18 -0.54
N THR A 102 27.00 -9.35 -0.58
CA THR A 102 27.93 -8.72 0.37
C THR A 102 29.13 -8.12 -0.34
N VAL A 103 29.68 -7.04 0.24
CA VAL A 103 30.96 -6.47 -0.16
C VAL A 103 31.95 -6.56 1.01
N ASP A 104 33.19 -6.95 0.73
CA ASP A 104 34.27 -6.92 1.71
C ASP A 104 34.67 -5.47 2.00
N ARG A 105 34.70 -5.11 3.28
CA ARG A 105 35.13 -3.77 3.69
C ARG A 105 36.62 -3.75 4.00
N THR A 106 37.27 -2.62 3.72
CA THR A 106 38.70 -2.41 3.99
C THR A 106 39.02 -2.22 5.48
N ASP A 107 38.05 -1.76 6.27
CA ASP A 107 38.12 -1.66 7.73
C ASP A 107 37.66 -2.94 8.45
N GLY A 108 37.33 -4.00 7.67
CA GLY A 108 36.96 -5.32 8.17
C GLY A 108 35.46 -5.61 8.13
N GLY A 109 35.13 -6.89 8.08
CA GLY A 109 33.76 -7.39 7.97
C GLY A 109 33.21 -7.42 6.55
N LYS A 110 32.05 -8.06 6.40
CA LYS A 110 31.28 -8.12 5.15
C LYS A 110 30.04 -7.28 5.31
N GLN A 111 29.86 -6.29 4.46
CA GLN A 111 28.67 -5.42 4.49
C GLN A 111 27.62 -5.96 3.54
N LEU A 112 26.36 -5.95 3.98
CA LEU A 112 25.21 -6.30 3.14
C LEU A 112 25.06 -5.29 2.00
N THR A 113 24.69 -5.79 0.83
CA THR A 113 24.37 -4.98 -0.34
C THR A 113 23.03 -5.41 -0.92
N ILE A 114 22.35 -4.47 -1.59
CA ILE A 114 21.15 -4.73 -2.39
C ILE A 114 21.34 -4.17 -3.79
N ALA A 115 21.18 -5.01 -4.82
CA ALA A 115 21.48 -4.65 -6.21
C ALA A 115 22.87 -3.99 -6.36
N GLY A 116 23.85 -4.43 -5.56
CA GLY A 116 25.22 -3.91 -5.50
C GLY A 116 25.44 -2.68 -4.62
N TRP A 117 24.39 -2.00 -4.13
CA TRP A 117 24.54 -0.82 -3.25
C TRP A 117 24.83 -1.24 -1.80
N PRO A 118 25.90 -0.73 -1.15
CA PRO A 118 26.17 -0.98 0.26
C PRO A 118 25.10 -0.40 1.18
N LEU A 119 24.72 -1.16 2.21
CA LEU A 119 23.64 -0.80 3.15
C LEU A 119 24.17 -0.32 4.50
N TYR A 120 23.52 0.69 5.07
CA TYR A 120 23.89 1.31 6.35
C TYR A 120 22.67 1.49 7.25
N THR A 121 22.90 1.51 8.55
CA THR A 121 21.96 2.08 9.53
C THR A 121 22.32 3.55 9.77
N PHE A 122 21.42 4.31 10.39
CA PHE A 122 21.70 5.68 10.80
C PHE A 122 21.74 5.81 12.33
N ALA A 123 22.81 6.40 12.87
CA ALA A 123 23.05 6.43 14.32
C ALA A 123 21.97 7.18 15.13
N GLN A 124 21.18 8.08 14.50
CA GLN A 124 20.12 8.82 15.18
C GLN A 124 18.74 8.14 15.12
N ASP A 125 18.60 7.05 14.36
CA ASP A 125 17.38 6.26 14.36
C ASP A 125 17.31 5.46 15.66
N ALA A 126 16.34 5.77 16.51
CA ALA A 126 16.21 5.27 17.89
C ALA A 126 15.13 4.20 18.02
N ALA A 127 14.05 4.27 17.25
CA ALA A 127 13.00 3.24 17.16
C ALA A 127 13.02 2.48 15.83
N ALA A 128 12.22 1.41 15.73
CA ALA A 128 11.90 0.77 14.47
C ALA A 128 11.03 1.71 13.62
N GLY A 129 11.25 1.74 12.31
CA GLY A 129 10.56 2.65 11.39
C GLY A 129 11.00 4.13 11.47
N ASP A 130 11.93 4.49 12.38
CA ASP A 130 12.62 5.76 12.28
C ASP A 130 13.35 5.84 10.94
N ALA A 131 13.27 7.00 10.29
CA ALA A 131 13.98 7.24 9.04
C ALA A 131 14.65 8.63 8.98
N LYS A 132 15.25 9.08 10.08
CA LYS A 132 15.83 10.43 10.21
C LYS A 132 17.05 10.64 9.30
N GLY A 133 17.64 9.56 8.80
CA GLY A 133 18.72 9.60 7.83
C GLY A 133 18.26 10.01 6.41
N GLN A 134 16.96 10.02 6.13
CA GLN A 134 16.47 10.30 4.78
C GLN A 134 16.86 11.71 4.33
N GLY A 135 17.55 11.80 3.19
CA GLY A 135 17.95 13.06 2.57
C GLY A 135 19.10 13.78 3.27
N VAL A 136 19.71 13.21 4.32
CA VAL A 136 20.81 13.86 5.05
C VAL A 136 21.95 14.19 4.09
N GLY A 137 22.35 15.46 4.07
CA GLY A 137 23.40 15.96 3.17
C GLY A 137 23.12 15.75 1.69
N GLY A 138 21.85 15.55 1.29
CA GLY A 138 21.42 15.33 -0.10
C GLY A 138 22.00 14.07 -0.76
N THR A 139 22.63 13.18 0.01
CA THR A 139 23.39 12.04 -0.52
C THR A 139 23.05 10.72 0.17
N TRP A 140 22.26 10.75 1.24
CA TRP A 140 21.82 9.59 1.97
C TRP A 140 20.32 9.37 1.80
N PHE A 141 19.93 8.15 1.45
CA PHE A 141 18.53 7.81 1.18
C PHE A 141 18.23 6.42 1.70
N ALA A 142 17.07 6.23 2.31
CA ALA A 142 16.58 4.89 2.64
C ALA A 142 16.57 4.06 1.36
N SER A 143 16.94 2.79 1.45
CA SER A 143 17.01 1.91 0.28
C SER A 143 15.68 1.18 0.10
N THR A 144 15.15 1.21 -1.11
CA THR A 144 14.05 0.32 -1.50
C THR A 144 14.54 -1.12 -1.61
N VAL A 145 13.58 -2.05 -1.71
CA VAL A 145 13.84 -3.49 -1.85
C VAL A 145 14.61 -3.87 -3.13
N ASP A 146 14.66 -2.98 -4.11
CA ASP A 146 15.41 -3.13 -5.37
C ASP A 146 16.69 -2.26 -5.42
N GLY A 147 17.12 -1.69 -4.29
CA GLY A 147 18.36 -0.91 -4.17
C GLY A 147 18.32 0.51 -4.72
N LYS A 148 17.12 1.01 -5.08
CA LYS A 148 16.92 2.41 -5.45
C LYS A 148 16.79 3.28 -4.21
N LYS A 149 16.84 4.60 -4.44
CA LYS A 149 16.56 5.60 -3.40
C LYS A 149 15.07 5.62 -3.12
N ALA A 150 14.67 5.33 -1.89
CA ALA A 150 13.34 5.63 -1.42
C ALA A 150 13.13 7.16 -1.47
N GLY A 151 11.96 7.60 -1.92
CA GLY A 151 11.70 9.01 -2.17
C GLY A 151 12.46 9.60 -3.38
N GLY A 152 13.04 8.77 -4.27
CA GLY A 152 13.55 9.23 -5.57
C GLY A 152 12.45 9.56 -6.60
N GLY A 153 11.20 9.23 -6.28
CA GLY A 153 10.02 9.72 -6.98
C GLY A 153 9.62 11.13 -6.52
N PRO A 154 8.66 11.76 -7.19
CA PRO A 154 8.11 13.04 -6.75
C PRO A 154 7.50 12.90 -5.34
N VAL A 155 7.71 13.86 -4.44
CA VAL A 155 6.99 13.94 -3.16
C VAL A 155 5.48 14.02 -3.39
N LEU A 156 5.07 14.79 -4.41
CA LEU A 156 3.69 14.86 -4.89
C LEU A 156 3.59 14.63 -6.40
N ALA A 157 2.63 13.82 -6.80
CA ALA A 157 2.23 13.67 -8.18
C ALA A 157 0.75 14.01 -8.37
N THR A 158 0.28 13.97 -9.61
CA THR A 158 -1.14 13.88 -9.93
C THR A 158 -1.48 12.53 -10.52
N ALA A 159 -2.67 12.03 -10.18
CA ALA A 159 -3.26 10.85 -10.82
C ALA A 159 -4.75 11.06 -10.96
N VAL A 160 -5.37 10.35 -11.91
CA VAL A 160 -6.83 10.36 -12.04
C VAL A 160 -7.38 9.24 -11.17
N VAL A 161 -8.12 9.60 -10.13
CA VAL A 161 -8.82 8.64 -9.27
C VAL A 161 -10.24 8.48 -9.77
N PRO A 162 -10.72 7.24 -9.97
CA PRO A 162 -12.12 6.94 -10.25
C PRO A 162 -13.10 7.75 -9.38
N GLY A 163 -14.06 8.42 -10.01
CA GLY A 163 -15.10 9.20 -9.30
C GLY A 163 -14.67 10.60 -8.85
N LEU A 164 -13.37 10.87 -8.75
CA LEU A 164 -12.82 12.14 -8.24
C LEU A 164 -12.07 12.96 -9.29
N GLY A 165 -11.81 12.36 -10.46
CA GLY A 165 -11.00 12.99 -11.50
C GLY A 165 -9.54 13.13 -11.07
N THR A 166 -8.87 14.19 -11.53
CA THR A 166 -7.45 14.42 -11.19
C THR A 166 -7.31 14.87 -9.74
N VAL A 167 -6.57 14.10 -8.95
CA VAL A 167 -6.24 14.39 -7.55
C VAL A 167 -4.73 14.42 -7.36
N LEU A 168 -4.29 14.96 -6.23
CA LEU A 168 -2.91 14.82 -5.75
C LEU A 168 -2.69 13.40 -5.23
N THR A 169 -1.51 12.86 -5.51
CA THR A 169 -1.01 11.62 -4.90
C THR A 169 0.39 11.85 -4.34
N ASN A 170 0.87 10.96 -3.47
CA ASN A 170 2.29 10.93 -3.13
C ASN A 170 3.10 10.23 -4.24
N GLY A 171 4.42 10.14 -4.08
CA GLY A 171 5.31 9.44 -5.03
C GLY A 171 5.07 7.94 -5.17
N ALA A 172 4.31 7.32 -4.26
CA ALA A 172 3.88 5.93 -4.36
C ALA A 172 2.51 5.78 -5.06
N GLY A 173 1.85 6.88 -5.41
CA GLY A 173 0.53 6.88 -6.03
C GLY A 173 -0.64 6.78 -5.05
N ASN A 174 -0.40 6.89 -3.74
CA ASN A 174 -1.49 6.94 -2.76
C ASN A 174 -2.18 8.30 -2.84
N THR A 175 -3.51 8.30 -2.79
CA THR A 175 -4.31 9.53 -2.79
C THR A 175 -3.92 10.42 -1.61
N VAL A 176 -3.78 11.71 -1.89
CA VAL A 176 -3.47 12.72 -0.90
C VAL A 176 -4.74 13.48 -0.52
N TYR A 177 -4.89 13.76 0.75
CA TYR A 177 -6.07 14.34 1.38
C TYR A 177 -5.77 15.70 1.99
N ARG A 178 -6.83 16.51 2.09
CA ARG A 178 -6.93 17.70 2.93
C ARG A 178 -7.98 17.49 4.01
N PHE A 179 -7.80 18.19 5.12
CA PHE A 179 -8.71 18.17 6.25
C PHE A 179 -9.44 19.52 6.38
N ASP A 180 -10.76 19.51 6.31
CA ASP A 180 -11.57 20.74 6.34
C ASP A 180 -11.49 21.49 7.67
N LYS A 181 -10.97 20.86 8.74
CA LYS A 181 -10.70 21.55 10.00
C LYS A 181 -9.34 22.25 10.03
N ASP A 182 -8.46 22.03 9.05
CA ASP A 182 -7.21 22.78 8.94
C ASP A 182 -7.47 24.22 8.47
N VAL A 183 -6.45 25.06 8.60
CA VAL A 183 -6.49 26.45 8.13
C VAL A 183 -5.46 26.62 7.02
N ALA A 184 -5.84 27.19 5.88
CA ALA A 184 -4.92 27.39 4.76
C ALA A 184 -4.06 28.67 4.89
N SER A 185 -4.55 29.69 5.61
CA SER A 185 -3.88 30.97 5.74
C SER A 185 -4.06 31.59 7.14
N PRO A 186 -3.00 31.69 7.95
CA PRO A 186 -1.72 30.99 7.77
C PRO A 186 -1.93 29.48 7.82
N SER A 187 -1.11 28.73 7.06
CA SER A 187 -1.21 27.27 7.04
C SER A 187 -1.06 26.69 8.45
N THR A 188 -2.08 25.98 8.93
CA THR A 188 -2.12 25.38 10.27
C THR A 188 -2.81 24.03 10.21
N SER A 189 -2.12 22.99 10.69
CA SER A 189 -2.68 21.64 10.86
C SER A 189 -3.36 21.52 12.23
N ASN A 190 -4.64 21.18 12.24
CA ASN A 190 -5.43 20.81 13.41
C ASN A 190 -5.55 19.28 13.58
N CYS A 191 -4.78 18.51 12.81
CA CYS A 191 -4.67 17.07 12.92
C CYS A 191 -3.60 16.69 13.98
N ASP A 192 -4.09 16.32 15.17
CA ASP A 192 -3.32 15.95 16.36
C ASP A 192 -2.75 14.51 16.32
N ALA A 193 -2.16 14.06 17.44
CA ALA A 193 -1.47 12.78 17.55
C ALA A 193 -2.31 11.54 17.20
N ASP A 194 -3.62 11.53 17.50
CA ASP A 194 -4.48 10.42 17.12
C ASP A 194 -4.96 10.54 15.68
N CYS A 195 -5.19 11.78 15.23
CA CYS A 195 -5.51 12.06 13.84
C CYS A 195 -4.39 11.60 12.89
N VAL A 196 -3.11 11.91 13.19
CA VAL A 196 -1.98 11.55 12.31
C VAL A 196 -1.72 10.05 12.21
N LYS A 197 -2.22 9.23 13.14
CA LYS A 197 -2.15 7.76 13.02
C LYS A 197 -3.04 7.25 11.89
N LYS A 198 -4.20 7.89 11.68
CA LYS A 198 -5.14 7.55 10.61
C LYS A 198 -4.81 8.28 9.30
N PHE A 199 -4.34 9.52 9.41
CA PHE A 199 -3.99 10.38 8.30
C PHE A 199 -2.55 10.89 8.44
N PRO A 200 -1.54 10.08 8.08
CA PRO A 200 -0.15 10.48 8.19
C PRO A 200 0.14 11.71 7.30
N PRO A 201 0.86 12.73 7.78
CA PRO A 201 1.20 13.91 6.99
C PRO A 201 2.11 13.53 5.82
N VAL A 202 1.93 14.21 4.68
CA VAL A 202 2.87 14.14 3.56
C VAL A 202 4.09 14.99 3.91
N LEU A 203 5.20 14.33 4.25
CA LEU A 203 6.42 15.01 4.69
C LEU A 203 7.40 15.24 3.53
N THR A 204 8.20 16.30 3.64
CA THR A 204 9.32 16.60 2.72
C THR A 204 10.60 16.88 3.52
N PRO A 205 11.78 16.35 3.10
CA PRO A 205 13.04 16.65 3.77
C PRO A 205 13.58 18.05 3.42
N ALA A 206 13.12 18.64 2.31
CA ALA A 206 13.62 19.90 1.78
C ALA A 206 12.48 20.86 1.45
N ASP A 207 12.81 22.16 1.34
CA ASP A 207 11.84 23.18 0.95
C ASP A 207 11.54 23.12 -0.56
N ASP A 208 12.47 22.62 -1.38
CA ASP A 208 12.17 22.27 -2.77
C ASP A 208 11.50 20.90 -2.83
N ILE A 209 10.21 20.92 -3.14
CA ILE A 209 9.36 19.73 -3.23
C ILE A 209 9.50 19.16 -4.65
N SER A 210 10.00 17.93 -4.78
CA SER A 210 9.99 17.22 -6.06
C SER A 210 8.55 16.88 -6.45
N VAL A 211 8.15 17.17 -7.68
CA VAL A 211 6.77 16.94 -8.13
C VAL A 211 6.66 16.43 -9.55
N GLN A 212 5.53 15.78 -9.86
CA GLN A 212 5.17 15.33 -11.20
C GLN A 212 3.73 15.74 -11.51
N GLY A 213 3.52 16.59 -12.52
CA GLY A 213 2.17 17.00 -12.93
C GLY A 213 1.46 17.93 -11.94
N VAL A 214 2.19 18.51 -10.98
CA VAL A 214 1.70 19.50 -10.01
C VAL A 214 2.38 20.84 -10.28
N ASP A 215 1.64 21.95 -10.22
CA ASP A 215 2.22 23.29 -10.26
C ASP A 215 2.98 23.58 -8.96
N LYS A 216 4.31 23.71 -9.04
CA LYS A 216 5.16 24.03 -7.88
C LYS A 216 4.77 25.35 -7.21
N ALA A 217 4.25 26.33 -7.94
CA ALA A 217 3.82 27.61 -7.37
C ALA A 217 2.55 27.48 -6.51
N ALA A 218 1.85 26.34 -6.60
CA ALA A 218 0.74 26.01 -5.71
C ALA A 218 1.22 25.40 -4.39
N LEU A 219 2.49 25.05 -4.24
CA LEU A 219 2.97 24.30 -3.08
C LEU A 219 3.70 25.16 -2.06
N GLY A 220 3.70 24.68 -0.83
CA GLY A 220 4.44 25.28 0.28
C GLY A 220 4.76 24.25 1.34
N VAL A 221 5.47 24.67 2.39
CA VAL A 221 5.86 23.82 3.52
C VAL A 221 5.36 24.41 4.83
N LEU A 222 4.66 23.58 5.61
CA LEU A 222 4.30 23.83 7.00
C LEU A 222 5.31 23.13 7.91
N VAL A 223 5.94 23.87 8.84
CA VAL A 223 6.76 23.27 9.90
C VAL A 223 5.85 22.91 11.07
N ARG A 224 5.76 21.61 11.39
CA ARG A 224 4.95 21.08 12.49
C ARG A 224 5.66 21.30 13.85
N PRO A 225 4.94 21.21 15.00
CA PRO A 225 5.53 21.43 16.33
C PRO A 225 6.70 20.51 16.68
N ASP A 226 6.77 19.32 16.08
CA ASP A 226 7.86 18.35 16.22
C ASP A 226 9.08 18.65 15.32
N GLY A 227 9.03 19.74 14.54
CA GLY A 227 10.06 20.14 13.60
C GLY A 227 9.98 19.48 12.22
N THR A 228 9.06 18.53 12.01
CA THR A 228 8.87 17.92 10.69
C THR A 228 8.26 18.91 9.70
N LYS A 229 8.62 18.77 8.43
CA LYS A 229 8.16 19.63 7.33
C LYS A 229 7.08 18.92 6.53
N GLN A 230 5.86 19.42 6.62
CA GLN A 230 4.68 18.91 5.91
C GLN A 230 4.42 19.71 4.64
N VAL A 231 4.09 19.01 3.55
CA VAL A 231 3.72 19.66 2.28
C VAL A 231 2.31 20.24 2.37
N THR A 232 2.13 21.40 1.76
CA THR A 232 0.84 22.09 1.62
C THR A 232 0.53 22.35 0.14
N ALA A 233 -0.75 22.33 -0.23
CA ALA A 233 -1.22 22.80 -1.54
C ALA A 233 -2.17 24.01 -1.34
N LYS A 234 -1.81 25.15 -1.91
CA LYS A 234 -2.45 26.46 -1.69
C LYS A 234 -2.69 26.75 -0.19
N GLY A 235 -1.71 26.37 0.64
CA GLY A 235 -1.75 26.53 2.09
C GLY A 235 -2.46 25.42 2.87
N TRP A 236 -3.22 24.52 2.23
CA TRP A 236 -3.85 23.39 2.90
C TRP A 236 -2.83 22.29 3.23
N PRO A 237 -2.69 21.87 4.50
CA PRO A 237 -1.82 20.75 4.87
C PRO A 237 -2.31 19.44 4.25
N LEU A 238 -1.35 18.63 3.77
CA LEU A 238 -1.63 17.42 3.02
C LEU A 238 -1.30 16.15 3.80
N TYR A 239 -2.13 15.12 3.62
CA TYR A 239 -2.04 13.85 4.33
C TYR A 239 -2.23 12.68 3.37
N THR A 240 -1.77 11.49 3.75
CA THR A 240 -2.19 10.21 3.16
C THR A 240 -3.20 9.54 4.09
N SER A 241 -3.90 8.50 3.64
CA SER A 241 -4.74 7.68 4.52
C SER A 241 -4.15 6.29 4.72
N VAL A 242 -4.24 5.77 5.94
CA VAL A 242 -3.90 4.36 6.20
C VAL A 242 -4.94 3.38 5.67
N ASP A 243 -6.12 3.83 5.24
CA ASP A 243 -7.13 2.95 4.62
C ASP A 243 -6.87 2.73 3.13
N ASP A 244 -5.99 3.53 2.53
CA ASP A 244 -5.59 3.37 1.14
C ASP A 244 -4.42 2.39 1.10
N LYS A 245 -4.69 1.20 0.56
CA LYS A 245 -3.74 0.09 0.53
C LYS A 245 -3.09 -0.07 -0.84
N ILE A 246 -3.76 0.43 -1.88
CA ILE A 246 -3.34 0.32 -3.27
C ILE A 246 -3.28 1.74 -3.86
N PRO A 247 -2.28 2.04 -4.71
CA PRO A 247 -2.24 3.30 -5.45
C PRO A 247 -3.55 3.56 -6.19
N GLY A 248 -4.09 4.78 -6.05
CA GLY A 248 -5.40 5.16 -6.59
C GLY A 248 -6.60 4.87 -5.68
N ASP A 249 -6.43 4.16 -4.56
CA ASP A 249 -7.47 4.09 -3.51
C ASP A 249 -7.79 5.49 -3.01
N ALA A 250 -9.07 5.77 -2.79
CA ALA A 250 -9.53 6.98 -2.11
C ALA A 250 -10.55 6.67 -1.02
N ASN A 251 -10.30 5.62 -0.23
CA ASN A 251 -11.24 5.03 0.72
C ASN A 251 -11.63 5.97 1.87
N SER A 252 -10.87 7.05 2.08
CA SER A 252 -11.17 8.07 3.09
C SER A 252 -11.84 9.35 2.54
N GLN A 253 -12.30 9.32 1.28
CA GLN A 253 -13.10 10.41 0.73
C GLN A 253 -14.40 10.57 1.53
N GLY A 254 -14.67 11.78 2.02
CA GLY A 254 -15.83 12.09 2.84
C GLY A 254 -15.76 11.55 4.28
N PHE A 255 -14.62 11.01 4.73
CA PHE A 255 -14.53 10.44 6.09
C PHE A 255 -14.88 11.51 7.15
N LYS A 256 -15.88 11.20 7.99
CA LYS A 256 -16.47 12.10 8.99
C LYS A 256 -16.83 13.49 8.47
N ASP A 257 -17.25 13.58 7.20
CA ASP A 257 -17.65 14.82 6.52
C ASP A 257 -16.57 15.92 6.52
N ALA A 258 -15.30 15.54 6.71
CA ALA A 258 -14.21 16.50 6.90
C ALA A 258 -12.94 16.16 6.12
N TRP A 259 -12.79 14.92 5.63
CA TRP A 259 -11.61 14.47 4.90
C TRP A 259 -11.93 14.28 3.44
N PHE A 260 -11.15 14.91 2.57
CA PHE A 260 -11.39 14.87 1.14
C PHE A 260 -10.07 14.75 0.41
N ALA A 261 -10.04 13.96 -0.67
CA ALA A 261 -8.92 13.93 -1.58
C ALA A 261 -8.66 15.37 -2.06
N ALA A 262 -7.39 15.74 -2.16
CA ALA A 262 -6.97 17.07 -2.54
C ALA A 262 -6.85 17.14 -4.06
N ALA A 263 -7.53 18.10 -4.67
CA ALA A 263 -7.30 18.46 -6.07
C ALA A 263 -5.95 19.21 -6.22
N PRO A 264 -5.37 19.29 -7.42
CA PRO A 264 -4.08 19.98 -7.65
C PRO A 264 -4.04 21.45 -7.24
N ASP A 265 -5.20 22.10 -7.15
CA ASP A 265 -5.36 23.48 -6.69
C ASP A 265 -5.54 23.61 -5.17
N GLY A 266 -5.38 22.50 -4.41
CA GLY A 266 -5.61 22.45 -2.97
C GLY A 266 -7.08 22.43 -2.55
N GLN A 267 -8.02 22.47 -3.50
CA GLN A 267 -9.44 22.32 -3.20
C GLN A 267 -9.80 20.87 -2.92
N LYS A 268 -11.04 20.62 -2.48
CA LYS A 268 -11.59 19.26 -2.38
C LYS A 268 -11.74 18.75 -3.80
N ALA A 269 -11.22 17.56 -4.06
CA ALA A 269 -11.63 16.81 -5.23
C ALA A 269 -13.15 16.64 -5.17
N SER A 270 -13.81 17.06 -6.25
CA SER A 270 -15.26 17.01 -6.33
C SER A 270 -15.65 15.65 -6.89
N GLU A 271 -16.59 14.98 -6.23
CA GLU A 271 -17.19 13.77 -6.78
C GLU A 271 -17.94 14.13 -8.06
N ASN A 272 -17.57 13.48 -9.17
CA ASN A 272 -18.37 13.54 -10.37
C ASN A 272 -19.60 12.65 -10.18
N LYS A 273 -20.70 13.25 -9.72
CA LYS A 273 -21.97 12.56 -9.46
C LYS A 273 -22.58 11.91 -10.70
N GLU A 274 -22.19 12.39 -11.88
CA GLU A 274 -22.64 11.88 -13.18
C GLU A 274 -21.73 10.77 -13.70
N LEU A 275 -20.56 10.52 -13.10
CA LEU A 275 -19.69 9.42 -13.48
C LEU A 275 -20.35 8.09 -13.10
N VAL A 276 -20.48 7.20 -14.08
CA VAL A 276 -21.09 5.86 -13.88
C VAL A 276 -20.15 4.72 -14.23
N LEU A 277 -19.11 4.99 -15.03
CA LEU A 277 -18.18 4.00 -15.54
C LEU A 277 -16.76 4.55 -15.53
N THR A 278 -15.82 3.78 -15.02
CA THR A 278 -14.41 4.14 -14.95
C THR A 278 -13.52 2.92 -15.24
N THR A 279 -12.20 3.11 -15.19
CA THR A 279 -11.23 2.02 -15.33
C THR A 279 -10.27 1.97 -14.16
N ALA A 280 -9.83 0.78 -13.79
CA ALA A 280 -8.77 0.55 -12.80
C ALA A 280 -7.87 -0.61 -13.22
N SER A 281 -6.64 -0.67 -12.68
CA SER A 281 -5.80 -1.85 -12.83
C SER A 281 -6.15 -2.88 -11.76
N VAL A 282 -6.46 -4.12 -12.17
CA VAL A 282 -6.86 -5.19 -11.25
C VAL A 282 -5.93 -6.39 -11.39
N GLY A 283 -5.06 -6.59 -10.40
CA GLY A 283 -4.12 -7.72 -10.34
C GLY A 283 -3.35 -7.93 -11.64
N ASN A 284 -3.33 -9.17 -12.14
CA ASN A 284 -2.72 -9.55 -13.42
C ASN A 284 -3.69 -9.41 -14.61
N LEU A 285 -4.91 -8.90 -14.41
CA LEU A 285 -5.91 -8.70 -15.48
C LEU A 285 -5.68 -7.40 -16.25
N GLY A 286 -4.78 -6.54 -15.78
CA GLY A 286 -4.48 -5.24 -16.41
C GLY A 286 -5.59 -4.21 -16.16
N THR A 287 -5.75 -3.28 -17.09
CA THR A 287 -6.80 -2.24 -17.02
C THR A 287 -8.15 -2.84 -17.36
N VAL A 288 -9.10 -2.69 -16.44
CA VAL A 288 -10.46 -3.23 -16.54
C VAL A 288 -11.50 -2.17 -16.21
N LEU A 289 -12.74 -2.41 -16.62
CA LEU A 289 -13.89 -1.56 -16.29
C LEU A 289 -14.27 -1.72 -14.81
N THR A 290 -14.65 -0.60 -14.21
CA THR A 290 -15.18 -0.53 -12.86
C THR A 290 -16.38 0.43 -12.83
N ASP A 291 -17.27 0.28 -11.85
CA ASP A 291 -18.27 1.31 -11.58
C ASP A 291 -17.64 2.55 -10.94
N LYS A 292 -18.44 3.60 -10.70
CA LYS A 292 -17.94 4.84 -10.07
C LYS A 292 -17.36 4.63 -8.66
N GLY A 293 -17.71 3.54 -7.98
CA GLY A 293 -17.19 3.16 -6.67
C GLY A 293 -15.91 2.33 -6.75
N GLY A 294 -15.46 1.94 -7.95
CA GLY A 294 -14.28 1.09 -8.15
C GLY A 294 -14.57 -0.42 -8.11
N MET A 295 -15.84 -0.84 -8.10
CA MET A 295 -16.19 -2.27 -8.17
C MET A 295 -15.96 -2.79 -9.58
N THR A 296 -15.27 -3.93 -9.71
CA THR A 296 -14.95 -4.56 -10.99
C THR A 296 -16.21 -4.92 -11.76
N LEU A 297 -16.22 -4.59 -13.06
CA LEU A 297 -17.33 -4.91 -13.96
C LEU A 297 -17.01 -6.11 -14.85
N TYR A 298 -18.04 -6.92 -15.06
CA TYR A 298 -18.00 -8.18 -15.78
C TYR A 298 -18.90 -8.16 -17.00
N ARG A 299 -18.56 -9.00 -17.97
CA ARG A 299 -19.38 -9.37 -19.12
C ARG A 299 -19.73 -10.85 -19.06
N PHE A 300 -20.89 -11.19 -19.60
CA PHE A 300 -21.42 -12.55 -19.63
C PHE A 300 -21.41 -13.10 -21.05
N ASP A 301 -20.80 -14.26 -21.26
CA ASP A 301 -20.67 -14.86 -22.60
C ASP A 301 -21.96 -15.38 -23.20
N LYS A 302 -23.01 -15.55 -22.37
CA LYS A 302 -24.33 -15.88 -22.90
C LYS A 302 -25.11 -14.64 -23.36
N ASP A 303 -24.58 -13.43 -23.14
CA ASP A 303 -25.16 -12.22 -23.72
C ASP A 303 -24.75 -12.06 -25.19
N THR A 304 -25.48 -11.23 -25.93
CA THR A 304 -25.13 -10.86 -27.31
C THR A 304 -24.75 -9.39 -27.37
N PRO A 305 -23.68 -9.00 -28.09
CA PRO A 305 -23.30 -7.60 -28.24
C PRO A 305 -24.01 -6.90 -29.41
N ASP A 306 -24.47 -7.66 -30.40
CA ASP A 306 -25.15 -7.17 -31.60
C ASP A 306 -26.23 -8.17 -32.10
N PRO A 307 -27.53 -7.87 -31.91
CA PRO A 307 -28.04 -6.78 -31.10
C PRO A 307 -27.65 -6.97 -29.63
N SER A 308 -27.38 -5.86 -28.93
CA SER A 308 -27.02 -5.90 -27.51
C SER A 308 -28.19 -6.45 -26.68
N THR A 309 -27.99 -7.55 -25.96
CA THR A 309 -29.04 -8.19 -25.15
C THR A 309 -28.45 -8.93 -23.95
N SER A 310 -29.01 -8.67 -22.77
CA SER A 310 -28.73 -9.39 -21.53
C SER A 310 -29.61 -10.64 -21.40
N ASN A 311 -28.97 -11.79 -21.19
CA ASN A 311 -29.61 -13.06 -20.83
C ASN A 311 -29.56 -13.36 -19.32
N CYS A 312 -29.07 -12.42 -18.50
CA CYS A 312 -29.05 -12.54 -17.04
C CYS A 312 -30.22 -11.80 -16.39
N SER A 313 -31.19 -12.54 -15.84
CA SER A 313 -32.37 -12.03 -15.12
C SER A 313 -32.72 -12.93 -13.91
N GLY A 314 -33.64 -12.48 -13.05
CA GLY A 314 -34.04 -13.24 -11.85
C GLY A 314 -32.85 -13.51 -10.92
N ASP A 315 -32.71 -14.76 -10.46
CA ASP A 315 -31.61 -15.18 -9.57
C ASP A 315 -30.22 -14.92 -10.15
N CYS A 316 -30.09 -14.95 -11.48
CA CYS A 316 -28.83 -14.56 -12.14
C CYS A 316 -28.48 -13.11 -11.78
N ALA A 317 -29.45 -12.19 -11.90
CA ALA A 317 -29.25 -10.78 -11.62
C ALA A 317 -29.10 -10.48 -10.11
N VAL A 318 -29.48 -11.41 -9.23
CA VAL A 318 -29.16 -11.30 -7.79
C VAL A 318 -27.67 -11.60 -7.55
N LYS A 319 -27.13 -12.63 -8.20
CA LYS A 319 -25.70 -12.99 -8.09
C LYS A 319 -24.79 -12.06 -8.90
N TRP A 320 -25.30 -11.57 -10.02
CA TRP A 320 -24.62 -10.66 -10.96
C TRP A 320 -25.48 -9.42 -11.18
N PRO A 321 -25.49 -8.47 -10.23
CA PRO A 321 -26.29 -7.28 -10.36
C PRO A 321 -25.93 -6.50 -11.63
N PRO A 322 -26.92 -6.13 -12.48
CA PRO A 322 -26.65 -5.32 -13.66
C PRO A 322 -26.13 -3.94 -13.26
N ALA A 323 -25.16 -3.41 -14.01
CA ALA A 323 -24.68 -2.05 -13.82
C ALA A 323 -25.70 -1.06 -14.39
N LEU A 324 -26.62 -0.60 -13.54
CA LEU A 324 -27.74 0.25 -13.95
C LEU A 324 -27.44 1.74 -13.87
N VAL A 325 -28.04 2.51 -14.78
CA VAL A 325 -28.07 3.98 -14.77
C VAL A 325 -29.50 4.50 -14.74
N THR A 326 -29.69 5.69 -14.19
CA THR A 326 -31.01 6.32 -14.03
C THR A 326 -31.29 7.40 -15.08
N SER A 327 -30.29 7.78 -15.88
CA SER A 327 -30.35 8.83 -16.90
C SER A 327 -29.47 8.45 -18.09
N ASP A 328 -29.76 9.03 -19.26
CA ASP A 328 -28.89 8.95 -20.45
C ASP A 328 -27.77 10.00 -20.42
N SER A 329 -27.88 10.98 -19.51
CA SER A 329 -26.81 11.92 -19.19
C SER A 329 -25.93 11.31 -18.10
N PHE A 330 -24.78 10.78 -18.51
CA PHE A 330 -23.76 10.24 -17.61
C PHE A 330 -22.37 10.47 -18.19
N GLU A 331 -21.39 10.55 -17.31
CA GLU A 331 -19.98 10.67 -17.64
C GLU A 331 -19.27 9.31 -17.52
N VAL A 332 -18.17 9.17 -18.25
CA VAL A 332 -17.29 7.99 -18.17
C VAL A 332 -15.83 8.43 -18.11
N GLN A 333 -14.97 7.60 -17.54
CA GLN A 333 -13.56 7.91 -17.33
C GLN A 333 -12.69 6.72 -17.76
N GLY A 334 -11.61 6.98 -18.50
CA GLY A 334 -10.67 5.94 -18.93
C GLY A 334 -11.22 4.95 -19.97
N VAL A 335 -12.43 5.18 -20.49
CA VAL A 335 -13.08 4.39 -21.54
C VAL A 335 -13.51 5.32 -22.67
N ASP A 336 -13.44 4.86 -23.91
CA ASP A 336 -13.96 5.60 -25.06
C ASP A 336 -15.48 5.70 -24.95
N LYS A 337 -15.98 6.93 -24.76
CA LYS A 337 -17.40 7.23 -24.62
C LYS A 337 -18.21 6.73 -25.82
N ALA A 338 -17.63 6.66 -27.02
CA ALA A 338 -18.30 6.15 -28.21
C ALA A 338 -18.63 4.64 -28.16
N LEU A 339 -17.91 3.88 -27.32
CA LEU A 339 -18.19 2.46 -27.09
C LEU A 339 -19.26 2.23 -26.03
N VAL A 340 -19.58 3.24 -25.22
CA VAL A 340 -20.48 3.11 -24.07
C VAL A 340 -21.91 3.45 -24.49
N SER A 341 -22.84 2.53 -24.24
CA SER A 341 -24.26 2.73 -24.50
C SER A 341 -25.12 2.08 -23.41
N THR A 342 -26.43 2.10 -23.55
CA THR A 342 -27.35 1.41 -22.64
C THR A 342 -28.31 0.49 -23.39
N ILE A 343 -28.75 -0.57 -22.72
CA ILE A 343 -29.92 -1.35 -23.12
C ILE A 343 -31.04 -1.20 -22.10
N THR A 344 -32.29 -1.28 -22.56
CA THR A 344 -33.45 -1.41 -21.67
C THR A 344 -33.70 -2.90 -21.42
N ARG A 345 -33.58 -3.30 -20.16
CA ARG A 345 -33.84 -4.68 -19.72
C ARG A 345 -35.34 -4.95 -19.65
N ALA A 346 -35.72 -6.22 -19.61
CA ALA A 346 -37.12 -6.64 -19.46
C ALA A 346 -37.75 -6.20 -18.12
N ASP A 347 -36.92 -6.00 -17.09
CA ASP A 347 -37.33 -5.46 -15.78
C ASP A 347 -37.47 -3.93 -15.76
N GLY A 348 -37.23 -3.25 -16.90
CA GLY A 348 -37.29 -1.80 -17.05
C GLY A 348 -35.98 -1.07 -16.68
N GLY A 349 -34.98 -1.77 -16.13
CA GLY A 349 -33.68 -1.17 -15.82
C GLY A 349 -32.91 -0.78 -17.08
N LYS A 350 -32.26 0.39 -17.07
CA LYS A 350 -31.29 0.79 -18.10
C LYS A 350 -29.90 0.32 -17.70
N GLN A 351 -29.36 -0.65 -18.42
CA GLN A 351 -28.07 -1.27 -18.11
C GLN A 351 -26.97 -0.73 -19.02
N LEU A 352 -25.81 -0.43 -18.44
CA LEU A 352 -24.62 -0.04 -19.18
C LEU A 352 -24.10 -1.17 -20.06
N THR A 353 -23.62 -0.80 -21.23
CA THR A 353 -22.94 -1.67 -22.18
C THR A 353 -21.64 -1.02 -22.64
N VAL A 354 -20.62 -1.83 -22.94
CA VAL A 354 -19.40 -1.38 -23.62
C VAL A 354 -19.16 -2.25 -24.83
N ALA A 355 -19.00 -1.61 -26.00
CA ALA A 355 -18.93 -2.29 -27.30
C ALA A 355 -20.08 -3.30 -27.49
N GLY A 356 -21.27 -2.94 -27.01
CA GLY A 356 -22.48 -3.76 -27.05
C GLY A 356 -22.60 -4.81 -25.94
N TRP A 357 -21.56 -5.12 -25.16
CA TRP A 357 -21.63 -6.13 -24.10
C TRP A 357 -22.27 -5.56 -22.82
N PRO A 358 -23.33 -6.17 -22.27
CA PRO A 358 -23.93 -5.75 -21.00
C PRO A 358 -22.98 -5.96 -19.82
N LEU A 359 -22.96 -4.98 -18.91
CA LEU A 359 -22.06 -4.95 -17.76
C LEU A 359 -22.77 -5.32 -16.45
N TYR A 360 -22.05 -6.04 -15.59
CA TYR A 360 -22.54 -6.50 -14.30
C TYR A 360 -21.49 -6.29 -13.21
N THR A 361 -21.91 -6.06 -11.98
CA THR A 361 -21.07 -6.28 -10.80
C THR A 361 -21.23 -7.73 -10.33
N PHE A 362 -20.41 -8.16 -9.37
CA PHE A 362 -20.50 -9.49 -8.77
C PHE A 362 -20.81 -9.40 -7.28
N ALA A 363 -21.86 -10.10 -6.83
CA ALA A 363 -22.36 -9.96 -5.46
C ALA A 363 -21.37 -10.41 -4.37
N GLU A 364 -20.37 -11.24 -4.70
CA GLU A 364 -19.34 -11.68 -3.75
C GLU A 364 -18.11 -10.76 -3.70
N ASP A 365 -17.98 -9.82 -4.64
CA ASP A 365 -16.98 -8.74 -4.55
C ASP A 365 -17.49 -7.71 -3.51
N LYS A 366 -16.67 -7.44 -2.49
CA LYS A 366 -17.01 -6.59 -1.34
C LYS A 366 -16.18 -5.33 -1.24
N ILE A 367 -15.01 -5.33 -1.87
CA ILE A 367 -14.09 -4.20 -1.91
C ILE A 367 -13.60 -3.98 -3.34
N CYS A 368 -13.19 -2.75 -3.62
CA CYS A 368 -12.68 -2.34 -4.93
C CYS A 368 -11.46 -3.18 -5.33
N GLY A 369 -11.34 -3.47 -6.62
CA GLY A 369 -10.26 -4.30 -7.15
C GLY A 369 -10.38 -5.80 -6.89
N GLU A 370 -11.42 -6.27 -6.18
CA GLU A 370 -11.75 -7.71 -6.20
C GLU A 370 -12.27 -8.12 -7.59
N ALA A 371 -11.85 -9.31 -8.04
CA ALA A 371 -12.27 -9.90 -9.30
C ALA A 371 -12.70 -11.37 -9.10
N LYS A 372 -13.42 -11.69 -8.00
CA LYS A 372 -13.75 -13.08 -7.64
C LYS A 372 -14.68 -13.75 -8.67
N GLY A 373 -15.40 -12.93 -9.45
CA GLY A 373 -16.25 -13.40 -10.54
C GLY A 373 -15.47 -13.87 -11.77
N GLN A 374 -14.16 -13.62 -11.85
CA GLN A 374 -13.37 -13.95 -13.04
C GLN A 374 -13.38 -15.46 -13.29
N GLY A 375 -13.86 -15.86 -14.47
CA GLY A 375 -13.92 -17.25 -14.91
C GLY A 375 -15.03 -18.08 -14.26
N VAL A 376 -15.92 -17.48 -13.44
CA VAL A 376 -17.01 -18.22 -12.80
C VAL A 376 -17.89 -18.89 -13.87
N GLY A 377 -18.08 -20.20 -13.73
CA GLY A 377 -18.84 -21.02 -14.68
C GLY A 377 -18.27 -21.08 -16.10
N GLY A 378 -17.03 -20.60 -16.32
CA GLY A 378 -16.42 -20.49 -17.65
C GLY A 378 -17.10 -19.49 -18.59
N THR A 379 -18.02 -18.68 -18.08
CA THR A 379 -18.86 -17.78 -18.89
C THR A 379 -18.83 -16.33 -18.42
N TRP A 380 -18.29 -16.07 -17.22
CA TRP A 380 -18.20 -14.73 -16.64
C TRP A 380 -16.77 -14.25 -16.66
N PHE A 381 -16.54 -13.06 -17.20
CA PHE A 381 -15.21 -12.49 -17.35
C PHE A 381 -15.23 -11.01 -17.03
N VAL A 382 -14.21 -10.53 -16.35
CA VAL A 382 -13.94 -9.11 -16.16
C VAL A 382 -13.85 -8.44 -17.54
N SER A 383 -14.48 -7.29 -17.68
CA SER A 383 -14.54 -6.57 -18.94
C SER A 383 -13.40 -5.56 -19.06
N THR A 384 -12.72 -5.55 -20.22
CA THR A 384 -11.76 -4.48 -20.56
C THR A 384 -12.48 -3.21 -21.02
N PRO A 385 -11.80 -2.06 -21.12
CA PRO A 385 -12.38 -0.82 -21.65
C PRO A 385 -12.92 -0.93 -23.09
N GLU A 386 -12.50 -1.94 -23.85
CA GLU A 386 -12.98 -2.22 -25.21
C GLU A 386 -14.12 -3.25 -25.23
N GLY A 387 -14.67 -3.63 -24.07
CA GLY A 387 -15.73 -4.66 -23.94
C GLY A 387 -15.23 -6.10 -24.14
N LYS A 388 -13.91 -6.32 -24.19
CA LYS A 388 -13.32 -7.65 -24.31
C LYS A 388 -13.21 -8.33 -22.95
N LYS A 389 -12.88 -9.62 -22.95
CA LYS A 389 -12.56 -10.35 -21.72
C LYS A 389 -11.14 -10.00 -21.29
N ALA A 390 -10.94 -9.72 -20.02
CA ALA A 390 -9.61 -9.51 -19.46
C ALA A 390 -8.88 -10.84 -19.21
N GLY A 391 -7.58 -10.88 -19.49
CA GLY A 391 -6.70 -12.02 -19.17
C GLY A 391 -6.91 -13.28 -20.01
N VAL A 392 -7.42 -13.16 -21.24
CA VAL A 392 -7.75 -14.29 -22.15
C VAL A 392 -7.08 -14.16 -23.50
#